data_AF-A0A1E5CXW0-F1
#
_entry.id   AF-A0A1E5CXW0-F1
#
_cell.length_a   1.000
_cell.length_b   1.000
_cell.length_c   1.000
_cell.angle_alpha   90.00
_cell.angle_beta   90.00
_cell.angle_gamma   90.00
#
_symmetry.space_group_name_H-M   'P 1'
#
loop_
_entity.id
_entity.type
_entity.pdbx_description
1 polymer ?
#
loop_
_entity_poly.entity_id
_entity_poly.type
_entity_poly.pdbx_seq_one_letter_code
_entity_poly.pdbx_strand_id
1 'polypeptide(L)'
;MKDCNQCGKCCIKYGDGDLAATQEEIDLWELFNPDIFEYVKNGKIWFDPETREQLNHCPFLELVPKSKPEEKDKYTCSIYFDRPEDCRHYPSYINEMVRDECEMIEITDLENPKKAQKDLDKLMSSSRPSSYS
;
A
#
# COMPACT_ATOMS: atom_id res chain seq x y z
N MET A 1 12.43 -11.80 8.70
CA MET A 1 11.87 -10.61 8.04
C MET A 1 12.51 -9.36 8.62
N LYS A 2 13.00 -8.48 7.75
CA LYS A 2 13.53 -7.16 8.11
C LYS A 2 12.51 -6.05 7.88
N ASP A 3 12.84 -4.85 8.34
CA ASP A 3 11.97 -3.69 8.22
C ASP A 3 11.70 -3.27 6.76
N CYS A 4 10.52 -2.70 6.53
CA CYS A 4 10.19 -2.07 5.27
C CYS A 4 11.16 -0.92 4.98
N ASN A 5 11.76 -0.95 3.79
CA ASN A 5 12.74 0.05 3.36
C ASN A 5 12.17 1.12 2.43
N GLN A 6 10.84 1.18 2.30
CA GLN A 6 10.14 2.15 1.45
C GLN A 6 10.52 2.09 -0.04
N CYS A 7 10.83 0.90 -0.57
CA CYS A 7 11.18 0.74 -1.99
C CYS A 7 10.03 1.04 -2.98
N GLY A 8 8.79 1.19 -2.51
CA GLY A 8 7.63 1.57 -3.35
C GLY A 8 7.06 0.47 -4.25
N LYS A 9 7.72 -0.69 -4.39
CA LYS A 9 7.31 -1.76 -5.32
C LYS A 9 5.83 -2.16 -5.19
N CYS A 10 5.34 -2.35 -3.96
CA CYS A 10 3.94 -2.69 -3.72
C CYS A 10 2.99 -1.55 -4.08
N CYS A 11 3.33 -0.30 -3.73
CA CYS A 11 2.51 0.86 -4.06
C CYS A 11 2.45 1.12 -5.57
N ILE A 12 3.55 0.89 -6.30
CA ILE A 12 3.60 1.01 -7.76
C ILE A 12 2.79 -0.11 -8.41
N LYS A 13 2.91 -1.33 -7.89
CA LYS A 13 2.23 -2.51 -8.45
C LYS A 13 0.72 -2.48 -8.29
N TYR A 14 0.22 -2.05 -7.14
CA TYR A 14 -1.23 -2.05 -6.87
C TYR A 14 -1.87 -0.68 -7.04
N GLY A 15 -1.07 0.38 -7.15
CA GLY A 15 -1.59 1.74 -7.33
C GLY A 15 -2.30 2.00 -8.66
N ASP A 16 -2.29 1.05 -9.60
CA ASP A 16 -2.75 1.19 -10.98
C ASP A 16 -4.25 0.90 -11.20
N GLY A 17 -5.05 1.02 -10.15
CA GLY A 17 -6.50 0.84 -10.20
C GLY A 17 -7.02 -0.50 -9.71
N ASP A 18 -6.13 -1.36 -9.22
CA ASP A 18 -6.46 -2.64 -8.56
C ASP A 18 -6.78 -2.48 -7.06
N LEU A 19 -6.84 -1.25 -6.54
CA LEU A 19 -7.22 -0.95 -5.16
C LEU A 19 -8.70 -0.59 -5.05
N ALA A 20 -9.32 -1.03 -3.95
CA ALA A 20 -10.64 -0.60 -3.54
C ALA A 20 -10.60 0.18 -2.23
N ALA A 21 -11.59 1.05 -2.04
CA ALA A 21 -11.94 1.68 -0.78
C ALA A 21 -13.37 1.25 -0.42
N THR A 22 -13.69 1.16 0.87
CA THR A 22 -15.07 0.92 1.29
C THR A 22 -15.93 2.16 1.07
N GLN A 23 -17.26 1.98 1.06
CA GLN A 23 -18.16 3.12 0.93
C GLN A 23 -18.01 4.07 2.12
N GLU A 24 -17.82 3.55 3.33
CA GLU A 24 -17.62 4.36 4.53
C GLU A 24 -16.33 5.21 4.45
N GLU A 25 -15.25 4.67 3.88
CA GLU A 25 -14.01 5.44 3.64
C GLU A 25 -14.24 6.59 2.67
N ILE A 26 -14.95 6.31 1.57
CA ILE A 26 -15.28 7.31 0.55
C ILE A 26 -16.16 8.41 1.15
N ASP A 27 -17.18 8.05 1.94
CA ASP A 27 -18.06 9.00 2.61
C ASP A 27 -17.29 9.88 3.60
N LEU A 28 -16.30 9.32 4.32
CA LEU A 28 -15.43 10.08 5.20
C LEU A 28 -14.50 11.03 4.44
N TRP A 29 -13.95 10.60 3.30
CA TRP A 29 -13.13 11.47 2.47
C TRP A 29 -13.95 12.63 1.88
N GLU A 30 -15.19 12.40 1.45
CA GLU A 30 -16.07 13.46 0.97
C GLU A 30 -16.25 14.58 2.01
N LEU A 31 -16.36 14.21 3.29
CA LEU A 31 -16.59 15.16 4.38
C LEU A 31 -15.32 15.79 4.93
N PHE A 32 -14.23 15.03 5.05
CA PHE A 32 -13.05 15.42 5.84
C PHE A 32 -11.77 15.53 5.02
N ASN A 33 -11.68 14.88 3.86
CA ASN A 33 -10.49 14.86 3.00
C ASN A 33 -10.89 15.08 1.52
N PRO A 34 -11.47 16.25 1.17
CA PRO A 34 -11.99 16.51 -0.17
C PRO A 34 -10.91 16.34 -1.25
N ASP A 35 -9.65 16.69 -0.94
CA ASP A 35 -8.50 16.52 -1.84
C ASP A 35 -8.26 15.04 -2.22
N ILE A 36 -8.62 14.10 -1.35
CA ILE A 36 -8.59 12.65 -1.65
C ILE A 36 -9.82 12.27 -2.47
N PHE A 37 -10.98 12.78 -2.07
CA PHE A 37 -12.26 12.49 -2.71
C PHE A 37 -12.35 12.94 -4.17
N GLU A 38 -11.60 13.98 -4.58
CA GLU A 38 -11.50 14.40 -5.98
C GLU A 38 -11.13 13.26 -6.94
N TYR A 39 -10.35 12.29 -6.44
CA TYR A 39 -9.91 11.12 -7.20
C TYR A 39 -10.91 9.94 -7.18
N VAL A 40 -12.09 10.12 -6.59
CA VAL A 40 -13.17 9.12 -6.55
C VAL A 40 -14.14 9.34 -7.72
N LYS A 41 -14.53 8.24 -8.37
CA LYS A 41 -15.58 8.23 -9.41
C LYS A 41 -16.44 6.98 -9.29
N ASN A 42 -17.75 7.16 -9.10
CA ASN A 42 -18.72 6.06 -9.02
C ASN A 42 -18.33 4.98 -7.98
N GLY A 43 -17.86 5.41 -6.80
CA GLY A 43 -17.43 4.50 -5.73
C GLY A 43 -16.09 3.79 -5.99
N LYS A 44 -15.32 4.24 -6.98
CA LYS A 44 -14.02 3.65 -7.36
C LYS A 44 -12.90 4.68 -7.30
N ILE A 45 -11.68 4.18 -7.15
CA ILE A 45 -10.43 4.92 -7.10
C ILE A 45 -9.40 4.29 -8.07
N TRP A 46 -8.38 4.99 -8.58
CA TRP A 46 -8.18 6.44 -8.61
C TRP A 46 -8.51 6.98 -9.99
N PHE A 47 -9.16 8.13 -10.06
CA PHE A 47 -9.52 8.80 -11.31
C PHE A 47 -8.93 10.20 -11.33
N ASP A 48 -8.45 10.61 -12.49
CA ASP A 48 -7.98 11.98 -12.69
C ASP A 48 -9.13 12.97 -12.42
N PRO A 49 -8.94 13.99 -11.55
CA PRO A 49 -10.01 14.92 -11.19
C PRO A 49 -10.57 15.72 -12.37
N GLU A 50 -9.74 16.02 -13.39
CA GLU A 50 -10.10 16.85 -14.53
C GLU A 50 -10.69 16.03 -15.68
N THR A 51 -9.97 15.00 -16.12
CA THR A 51 -10.34 14.18 -17.29
C THR A 51 -11.33 13.06 -16.92
N ARG A 52 -11.39 12.70 -15.64
CA ARG A 52 -12.19 11.58 -15.11
C ARG A 52 -11.79 10.22 -15.71
N GLU A 53 -10.59 10.12 -16.29
CA GLU A 53 -9.98 8.88 -16.73
C GLU A 53 -9.38 8.11 -15.55
N GLN A 54 -9.33 6.78 -15.64
CA GLN A 54 -8.75 5.96 -14.58
C GLN A 54 -7.23 6.11 -14.61
N LEU A 55 -6.64 6.39 -13.45
CA LEU A 55 -5.19 6.48 -13.31
C LEU A 55 -4.58 5.08 -13.28
N ASN A 56 -3.40 4.95 -13.89
CA ASN A 56 -2.57 3.75 -13.86
C ASN A 56 -1.48 3.81 -12.76
N HIS A 57 -1.65 4.70 -11.79
CA HIS A 57 -0.77 4.84 -10.64
C HIS A 57 -1.52 5.53 -9.49
N CYS A 58 -0.99 5.37 -8.27
CA CYS A 58 -1.52 6.07 -7.11
C CYS A 58 -1.09 7.54 -7.15
N PRO A 59 -2.02 8.51 -7.15
CA PRO A 59 -1.69 9.94 -7.21
C PRO A 59 -1.02 10.46 -5.92
N PHE A 60 -1.09 9.69 -4.84
CA PHE A 60 -0.55 10.05 -3.53
C PHE A 60 0.79 9.35 -3.22
N LEU A 61 1.39 8.69 -4.20
CA LEU A 61 2.71 8.07 -4.06
C LEU A 61 3.80 9.07 -4.46
N GLU A 62 4.63 9.45 -3.49
CA GLU A 62 5.65 10.47 -3.66
C GLU A 62 7.06 9.87 -3.61
N LEU A 63 7.95 10.39 -4.47
CA LEU A 63 9.36 10.07 -4.42
C LEU A 63 10.07 11.01 -3.43
N VAL A 64 10.77 10.44 -2.45
CA VAL A 64 11.58 11.20 -1.50
C VAL A 64 12.81 11.76 -2.22
N PRO A 65 13.13 13.07 -2.09
CA PRO A 65 14.33 13.65 -2.67
C PRO A 65 15.60 12.95 -2.15
N LYS A 66 16.47 12.56 -3.09
CA LYS A 66 17.77 11.96 -2.74
C LYS A 66 18.71 13.03 -2.22
N SER A 67 19.44 12.70 -1.16
CA SER A 67 20.55 13.54 -0.68
C SER A 67 21.80 13.30 -1.52
N LYS A 68 21.94 12.09 -2.08
CA LYS A 68 23.05 11.74 -2.97
C LYS A 68 22.58 10.93 -4.19
N PRO A 69 23.19 11.11 -5.38
CA PRO A 69 22.77 10.40 -6.60
C PRO A 69 22.78 8.87 -6.49
N GLU A 70 23.69 8.31 -5.68
CA GLU A 70 23.83 6.86 -5.48
C GLU A 70 22.78 6.24 -4.54
N GLU A 71 21.96 7.04 -3.88
CA GLU A 71 20.92 6.53 -2.99
C GLU A 71 19.81 5.84 -3.79
N LYS A 72 19.27 4.76 -3.22
CA LYS A 72 18.08 4.11 -3.76
C LYS A 72 16.89 5.04 -3.64
N ASP A 73 15.95 4.93 -4.58
CA ASP A 73 14.65 5.59 -4.47
C ASP A 73 13.93 5.13 -3.20
N LYS A 74 13.32 6.10 -2.52
CA LYS A 74 12.42 5.86 -1.39
C LYS A 74 11.10 6.53 -1.69
N TYR A 75 10.02 5.87 -1.30
CA TYR A 75 8.68 6.35 -1.56
C TYR A 75 7.92 6.61 -0.26
N THR A 76 7.08 7.64 -0.29
CA THR A 76 6.18 8.01 0.79
C THR A 76 4.75 8.10 0.26
N CYS A 77 3.78 7.89 1.14
CA CYS A 77 2.37 8.07 0.81
C CYS A 77 1.87 9.32 1.53
N SER A 78 1.44 10.34 0.78
CA SER A 78 0.98 11.61 1.36
C SER A 78 -0.33 11.46 2.15
N ILE A 79 -1.11 10.41 1.86
CA ILE A 79 -2.36 10.07 2.55
C ILE A 79 -2.19 8.92 3.54
N TYR A 80 -1.00 8.70 4.12
CA TYR A 80 -0.68 7.47 4.88
C TYR A 80 -1.74 7.03 5.91
N PHE A 81 -2.37 7.99 6.61
CA PHE A 81 -3.41 7.73 7.62
C PHE A 81 -4.82 7.57 7.03
N ASP A 82 -5.03 8.10 5.82
CA ASP A 82 -6.29 8.09 5.07
C ASP A 82 -6.23 7.13 3.88
N ARG A 83 -5.25 6.22 3.84
CA ARG A 83 -5.12 5.21 2.77
C ARG A 83 -6.36 4.32 2.73
N PRO A 84 -6.78 3.84 1.54
CA PRO A 84 -7.83 2.83 1.44
C PRO A 84 -7.51 1.56 2.24
N GLU A 85 -8.54 0.82 2.62
CA GLU A 85 -8.42 -0.41 3.41
C GLU A 85 -7.44 -1.42 2.80
N ASP A 86 -7.52 -1.66 1.50
CA ASP A 86 -6.62 -2.57 0.79
C ASP A 86 -5.15 -2.22 0.99
N CYS A 87 -4.82 -0.92 0.96
CA CYS A 87 -3.48 -0.41 1.20
C CYS A 87 -3.02 -0.58 2.65
N ARG A 88 -3.93 -0.60 3.63
CA ARG A 88 -3.61 -0.80 5.06
C ARG A 88 -3.34 -2.26 5.37
N HIS A 89 -4.04 -3.17 4.69
CA HIS A 89 -3.93 -4.59 4.94
C HIS A 89 -2.74 -5.24 4.22
N TYR A 90 -2.20 -4.60 3.20
CA TYR A 90 -1.03 -5.09 2.50
C TYR A 90 0.27 -4.93 3.34
N PRO A 91 1.15 -5.95 3.39
CA PRO A 91 0.97 -7.30 2.86
C PRO A 91 0.15 -8.19 3.80
N SER A 92 -0.70 -9.03 3.22
CA SER A 92 -1.55 -9.97 3.96
C SER A 92 -0.91 -11.36 4.13
N TYR A 93 -0.11 -11.77 3.14
CA TYR A 93 0.47 -13.11 3.13
C TYR A 93 1.93 -13.14 2.67
N ILE A 94 2.71 -14.09 3.21
CA ILE A 94 4.11 -14.29 2.80
C ILE A 94 4.23 -14.66 1.31
N ASN A 95 3.31 -15.46 0.78
CA ASN A 95 3.34 -15.82 -0.65
C ASN A 95 3.10 -14.60 -1.57
N GLU A 96 2.29 -13.64 -1.12
CA GLU A 96 2.11 -12.35 -1.79
C GLU A 96 3.41 -11.54 -1.74
N MET A 97 4.04 -11.42 -0.57
CA MET A 97 5.34 -10.75 -0.44
C MET A 97 6.41 -11.36 -1.36
N VAL A 98 6.43 -12.69 -1.51
CA VAL A 98 7.36 -13.39 -2.41
C VAL A 98 7.04 -13.09 -3.88
N ARG A 99 5.77 -13.18 -4.28
CA ARG A 99 5.32 -12.85 -5.64
C ARG A 99 5.63 -11.40 -6.02
N ASP A 100 5.60 -10.51 -5.04
CA ASP A 100 5.80 -9.07 -5.23
C ASP A 100 7.26 -8.66 -5.01
N GLU A 101 8.16 -9.63 -4.84
CA GLU A 101 9.59 -9.43 -4.60
C GLU A 101 9.86 -8.43 -3.48
N CYS A 102 9.04 -8.53 -2.41
CA CYS A 102 9.10 -7.65 -1.27
C CYS A 102 10.46 -7.78 -0.60
N GLU A 103 11.16 -6.64 -0.50
CA GLU A 103 12.53 -6.66 -0.01
C GLU A 103 12.62 -7.03 1.47
N MET A 104 11.53 -6.99 2.24
CA MET A 104 11.48 -7.39 3.65
C MET A 104 11.75 -8.89 3.88
N ILE A 105 11.48 -9.73 2.88
CA ILE A 105 11.65 -11.19 2.94
C ILE A 105 13.14 -11.55 2.99
N GLU A 106 13.49 -12.44 3.91
CA GLU A 106 14.82 -13.02 4.07
C GLU A 106 14.81 -14.52 3.72
N ILE A 107 15.98 -15.12 3.50
CA ILE A 107 16.11 -16.55 3.15
C ILE A 107 15.44 -17.44 4.21
N THR A 108 15.61 -17.10 5.49
CA THR A 108 15.02 -17.83 6.62
C THR A 108 13.49 -17.79 6.62
N ASP A 109 12.88 -16.74 6.06
CA ASP A 109 11.42 -16.61 5.91
C ASP A 109 10.90 -17.58 4.83
N LEU A 110 11.68 -17.76 3.75
CA LEU A 110 11.37 -18.72 2.67
C LEU A 110 11.48 -20.18 3.14
N GLU A 111 12.47 -20.47 3.99
CA GLU A 111 12.65 -21.81 4.57
C GLU A 111 11.55 -22.15 5.59
N ASN A 112 10.95 -21.15 6.22
CA ASN A 112 9.96 -21.33 7.29
C ASN A 112 8.71 -20.44 7.10
N PRO A 113 7.93 -20.61 6.02
CA PRO A 113 6.85 -19.68 5.64
C PRO A 113 5.74 -19.57 6.69
N LYS A 114 5.45 -20.65 7.43
CA LYS A 114 4.48 -20.61 8.54
C LYS A 114 4.93 -19.74 9.70
N LYS A 115 6.24 -19.74 10.00
CA LYS A 115 6.80 -18.87 11.04
C LYS A 115 6.83 -17.43 10.56
N ALA A 116 7.31 -17.21 9.33
CA ALA A 116 7.34 -15.90 8.70
C ALA A 116 5.96 -15.24 8.66
N GLN A 117 4.91 -16.02 8.39
CA GLN A 117 3.54 -15.50 8.41
C GLN A 117 3.11 -15.04 9.81
N LYS A 118 3.44 -15.79 10.88
CA LYS A 118 3.16 -15.36 12.26
C LYS A 118 3.92 -14.08 12.61
N ASP A 119 5.16 -13.97 12.14
CA ASP A 119 5.98 -12.77 12.34
C ASP A 119 5.38 -11.57 11.58
N LEU A 120 4.89 -11.78 10.36
CA LEU A 120 4.15 -10.79 9.57
C LEU A 120 2.85 -10.36 10.26
N ASP A 121 2.05 -11.32 10.74
CA ASP A 121 0.78 -11.03 11.42
C ASP A 121 1.02 -10.23 12.71
N LYS A 122 2.12 -10.50 13.43
CA LYS A 122 2.54 -9.68 14.57
C LYS A 122 2.93 -8.27 14.14
N LEU A 123 3.71 -8.12 13.07
CA LEU A 123 4.12 -6.82 12.52
C LEU A 123 2.91 -5.98 12.09
N MET A 124 1.91 -6.60 11.47
CA MET A 124 0.72 -5.95 10.92
C MET A 124 -0.45 -5.84 11.90
N SER A 125 -0.26 -6.22 13.17
CA SER A 125 -1.33 -6.32 14.18
C SER A 125 -2.07 -5.02 14.49
N SER A 126 -1.46 -3.86 14.21
CA SER A 126 -2.11 -2.55 14.34
C SER A 126 -2.93 -2.15 13.11
N SER A 127 -2.73 -2.83 11.99
CA SER A 127 -3.36 -2.51 10.70
C SER A 127 -4.42 -3.53 10.30
N ARG A 128 -4.30 -4.81 10.69
CA ARG A 128 -5.26 -5.87 10.36
C ARG A 128 -5.26 -7.01 11.38
N PRO A 129 -6.33 -7.81 11.45
CA PRO A 129 -6.30 -9.08 12.20
C PRO A 129 -5.30 -10.08 11.61
N SER A 130 -4.92 -11.06 12.42
CA SER A 130 -4.10 -12.20 12.00
C SER A 130 -4.78 -12.97 10.87
N SER A 131 -4.02 -13.33 9.82
CA SER A 131 -4.54 -14.13 8.70
C SER A 131 -4.81 -15.59 9.10
N TYR A 132 -4.27 -16.02 10.24
CA TYR A 132 -4.53 -17.34 10.83
C TYR A 132 -5.26 -17.19 12.17
N SER A 133 -6.42 -17.84 12.29
CA SER A 133 -7.09 -18.16 13.55
C SER A 133 -6.57 -19.47 14.13
#